data_AF-A0A5E7HNY4-F1
#
_entry.id   AF-A0A5E7HNY4-F1
#
_cell.length_a   1.000
_cell.length_b   1.000
_cell.length_c   1.000
_cell.angle_alpha   90.00
_cell.angle_beta   90.00
_cell.angle_gamma   90.00
#
_symmetry.space_group_name_H-M   'P 1'
#
loop_
_entity.id
_entity.type
_entity.pdbx_description
1 polymer ?
#
loop_
_entity_poly.entity_id
_entity_poly.type
_entity_poly.pdbx_seq_one_letter_code
_entity_poly.pdbx_strand_id
1 'polypeptide(L)' 'MAEFLISDVKKVRELNQAHVVNKHVEGGWVVLSAVTAASRESDGPVSRYILGWLGDEEPLPEHKYV' A
#
# COMPACT_ATOMS: atom_id res chain seq x y z
N MET A 1 -5.09 18.09 5.50
CA MET A 1 -4.76 16.73 5.01
C MET A 1 -4.77 16.83 3.49
N ALA A 2 -3.77 16.30 2.78
CA ALA A 2 -3.77 16.41 1.33
C ALA A 2 -4.95 15.59 0.77
N GLU A 3 -5.92 16.28 0.17
CA GLU A 3 -7.04 15.67 -0.51
C GLU A 3 -6.55 15.34 -1.93
N PHE A 4 -6.29 14.06 -2.19
CA PHE A 4 -6.02 13.56 -3.53
C PHE A 4 -7.22 12.75 -4.01
N LEU A 5 -7.50 12.82 -5.31
CA LEU A 5 -8.53 11.99 -5.92
C LEU A 5 -7.93 10.64 -6.30
N ILE A 6 -8.75 9.58 -6.33
CA ILE A 6 -8.31 8.28 -6.86
C ILE A 6 -7.81 8.42 -8.31
N SER A 7 -8.32 9.40 -9.06
CA SER A 7 -7.87 9.73 -10.41
C SER A 7 -6.40 10.18 -10.50
N ASP A 8 -5.84 10.70 -9.41
CA ASP A 8 -4.43 11.13 -9.35
C ASP A 8 -3.46 9.94 -9.15
N VAL A 9 -3.99 8.76 -8.87
CA VAL A 9 -3.20 7.55 -8.65
C VAL A 9 -2.67 7.01 -9.97
N LYS A 10 -1.35 7.08 -10.14
CA LYS A 10 -0.66 6.64 -11.35
C LYS A 10 -0.33 5.14 -11.33
N LYS A 11 -0.05 4.61 -10.14
CA LYS A 11 0.21 3.17 -9.94
C LYS A 11 -0.44 2.69 -8.64
N VAL A 12 -0.86 1.44 -8.65
CA VAL A 12 -1.46 0.74 -7.50
C VAL A 12 -0.62 -0.48 -7.16
N ARG A 13 -0.46 -0.77 -5.85
CA ARG A 13 0.13 -2.01 -5.34
C ARG A 13 -0.74 -2.59 -4.22
N GLU A 14 -0.83 -3.91 -4.17
CA GLU A 14 -1.48 -4.63 -3.07
C GLU A 14 -0.41 -5.34 -2.25
N LEU A 15 -0.40 -5.08 -0.95
CA LEU A 15 0.52 -5.68 0.01
C LEU A 15 -0.26 -6.33 1.15
N ASN A 16 0.29 -7.40 1.73
CA ASN A 16 -0.33 -8.12 2.85
C ASN A 16 0.50 -8.06 4.14
N GLN A 17 1.67 -7.40 4.09
CA GLN A 17 2.60 -7.29 5.21
C GLN A 17 2.74 -5.83 5.66
N ALA A 18 2.34 -5.54 6.90
CA ALA A 18 2.35 -4.18 7.45
C ALA A 18 3.75 -3.54 7.47
N HIS A 19 4.82 -4.33 7.69
CA HIS A 19 6.19 -3.81 7.70
C HIS A 19 6.63 -3.31 6.32
N VAL A 20 6.28 -4.02 5.25
CA VAL A 20 6.56 -3.63 3.85
C VAL A 20 5.74 -2.39 3.48
N VAL A 21 4.50 -2.29 3.95
CA VAL A 21 3.64 -1.12 3.74
C VAL A 21 4.28 0.14 4.28
N ASN A 22 4.79 0.10 5.52
CA ASN A 22 5.44 1.26 6.11
C ASN A 22 6.64 1.74 5.27
N LYS A 23 7.44 0.82 4.73
CA LYS A 23 8.57 1.16 3.83
C LYS A 23 8.11 1.87 2.55
N HIS A 24 7.00 1.43 1.97
CA HIS A 24 6.43 2.09 0.81
C HIS A 24 5.90 3.49 1.16
N VAL A 25 5.26 3.65 2.32
CA VAL A 25 4.80 4.96 2.80
C VAL A 25 5.97 5.91 3.05
N GLU A 26 7.07 5.44 3.65
CA GLU A 26 8.32 6.22 3.78
C GLU A 26 8.88 6.65 2.41
N GLY A 27 8.70 5.81 1.38
CA GLY A 27 9.09 6.11 0.01
C GLY A 27 8.13 7.00 -0.78
N GLY A 28 7.06 7.51 -0.16
CA GLY A 28 6.10 8.42 -0.80
C GLY A 28 4.82 7.79 -1.32
N TRP A 29 4.58 6.49 -1.08
CA TRP A 29 3.29 5.86 -1.38
C TRP A 29 2.22 6.29 -0.37
N VAL A 30 0.97 6.32 -0.82
CA VAL A 30 -0.20 6.61 0.03
C VAL A 30 -1.05 5.36 0.22
N VAL A 31 -1.61 5.17 1.41
CA VAL A 31 -2.55 4.07 1.68
C VAL A 31 -3.94 4.48 1.16
N LEU A 32 -4.45 3.74 0.19
CA LEU A 32 -5.80 3.94 -0.37
C LEU A 32 -6.85 3.17 0.40
N SER A 33 -6.52 1.95 0.82
CA SER A 33 -7.43 1.08 1.58
C SER A 33 -6.64 0.11 2.44
N ALA A 34 -7.14 -0.16 3.64
CA ALA A 34 -6.62 -1.18 4.53
C ALA A 34 -7.80 -2.04 4.98
N VAL A 35 -7.83 -3.30 4.52
CA VAL A 35 -8.87 -4.26 4.85
C VAL A 35 -8.24 -5.36 5.69
N THR A 36 -8.66 -5.45 6.95
CA THR A 36 -8.33 -6.58 7.81
C THR A 36 -9.50 -7.53 7.81
N ALA A 37 -9.34 -8.68 7.15
CA ALA A 37 -10.33 -9.74 7.19
C ALA A 37 -9.98 -10.72 8.31
N ALA A 38 -10.98 -11.15 9.08
CA ALA A 38 -10.83 -12.32 9.94
C ALA A 38 -10.69 -13.54 9.01
N SER A 39 -9.50 -14.12 8.94
CA SER A 39 -9.28 -15.35 8.18
C SER A 39 -10.21 -16.43 8.71
N ARG A 40 -10.98 -17.05 7.81
CA ARG A 40 -11.96 -18.09 8.15
C ARG A 40 -11.33 -19.41 8.59
N GLU A 41 -10.02 -19.56 8.44
CA GLU A 41 -9.26 -20.74 8.84
C GLU A 41 -8.00 -20.25 9.58
N SER A 42 -7.56 -21.03 10.57
CA SER A 42 -6.57 -20.82 11.65
C SER A 42 -5.22 -20.08 11.39
N ASP A 43 -5.13 -19.17 10.43
CA ASP A 43 -3.89 -18.52 9.97
C ASP A 43 -3.73 -17.06 10.46
N GLY A 44 -4.61 -16.60 11.36
CA GLY A 44 -4.57 -15.24 11.90
C GLY A 44 -5.13 -14.16 10.95
N PRO A 45 -5.26 -12.91 11.41
CA PRO A 45 -5.89 -11.85 10.61
C PRO A 45 -5.03 -11.51 9.37
N VAL A 46 -5.59 -11.74 8.17
CA VAL A 46 -4.96 -11.28 6.93
C VAL A 46 -5.31 -9.82 6.73
N SER A 47 -4.29 -8.97 6.82
CA SER A 47 -4.41 -7.55 6.50
C SER A 47 -3.99 -7.32 5.07
N ARG A 48 -4.86 -6.73 4.26
CA ARG A 48 -4.59 -6.33 2.88
C ARG A 48 -4.54 -4.81 2.80
N TYR A 49 -3.48 -4.29 2.22
CA TYR A 49 -3.22 -2.88 2.06
C TYR A 49 -3.11 -2.56 0.57
N ILE A 50 -3.92 -1.61 0.12
CA ILE A 50 -3.86 -1.07 -1.23
C ILE A 50 -3.13 0.26 -1.16
N LEU A 51 -1.99 0.35 -1.84
CA LEU A 51 -1.17 1.54 -1.93
C LEU A 51 -1.31 2.20 -3.29
N GLY A 52 -1.33 3.52 -3.29
CA GLY A 52 -1.34 4.38 -4.46
C GLY A 52 -0.05 5.17 -4.58
N TRP A 53 0.45 5.32 -5.78
CA TRP A 53 1.53 6.24 -6.11
C TRP A 53 0.98 7.47 -6.79
N LEU A 54 1.27 8.65 -6.24
CA LEU A 54 0.83 9.94 -6.77
C LEU A 54 1.96 10.71 -7.47
N GLY A 55 3.22 10.28 -7.30
CA GLY A 55 4.38 10.97 -7.86
C GLY A 55 4.40 10.93 -9.39
N ASP A 56 4.94 11.99 -10.00
CA ASP A 56 5.17 12.06 -11.45
C ASP A 56 6.28 11.12 -11.92
N GLU A 57 7.25 10.84 -11.06
CA GLU A 57 8.33 9.91 -11.31
C GLU A 57 7.91 8.45 -11.13
N GLU A 58 8.65 7.52 -11.74
CA GLU A 58 8.40 6.10 -11.52
C GLU A 58 8.82 5.70 -10.10
N PRO A 59 7.95 5.06 -9.31
CA PRO A 59 8.32 4.63 -7.96
C PRO A 59 9.43 3.59 -8.03
N LEU A 60 10.25 3.52 -6.98
CA LEU A 60 11.30 2.51 -6.89
C LEU A 60 10.72 1.09 -7.11
N PRO A 61 11.54 0.15 -7.60
CA PRO A 61 11.12 -1.23 -7.72
C PRO A 61 10.89 -1.87 -6.35
N GLU A 62 9.98 -2.84 -6.26
CA GLU A 62 9.49 -3.43 -5.00
C GLU A 62 10.61 -3.94 -4.08
N HIS A 63 11.65 -4.56 -4.65
CA HIS A 63 12.80 -5.09 -3.92
C HIS A 63 13.68 -4.01 -3.25
N LYS A 64 13.38 -2.72 -3.41
CA LYS A 64 14.03 -1.62 -2.70
C LYS A 64 13.29 -1.23 -1.41
N TYR A 65 12.09 -1.78 -1.19
CA TYR A 65 11.25 -1.52 -0.01
C TYR A 65 11.21 -2.72 0.97
N VAL A 66 12.34 -3.41 1.10
CA VAL A 66 12.56 -4.51 2.07
C VAL A 66 13.13 -4.01 3.39
#